data_AF-A0A4Y2F362-F1
#
_entry.id   AF-A0A4Y2F362-F1
#
_cell.length_a   1.000
_cell.length_b   1.000
_cell.length_c   1.000
_cell.angle_alpha   90.00
_cell.angle_beta   90.00
_cell.angle_gamma   90.00
#
_symmetry.space_group_name_H-M   'P 1'
#
loop_
_entity.id
_entity.type
_entity.pdbx_description
1 polymer ?
#
loop_
_entity_poly.entity_id
_entity_poly.type
_entity_poly.pdbx_seq_one_letter_code
_entity_poly.pdbx_strand_id
1 'polypeptide(L)'
;MFLILLVFLLVKQVKDAEQFIEYLGCGNKHLKVVSIFGNTGDGKSYTLNHTFFNGKEVFQTSAAQESCTVGVWAAYCPSLGIITIDTEGFLGQASNPNKRARMLLKVLAISDIVIYRTRAERLHNDMFSFLGDASAAYTKHFSQELEEACARCNVDGPLSILGPAVIIFHETQYTEVLSK
;
A
#
# COMPACT_ATOMS: atom_id res chain seq x y z
N MET A 1 2.90 -16.07 -12.29
CA MET A 1 1.98 -17.02 -11.62
C MET A 1 1.93 -16.80 -10.10
N PHE A 2 3.06 -16.66 -9.39
CA PHE A 2 3.08 -16.39 -7.93
C PHE A 2 2.52 -15.02 -7.50
N LEU A 3 2.83 -13.94 -8.24
CA LEU A 3 2.38 -12.57 -7.89
C LEU A 3 0.85 -12.42 -7.94
N ILE A 4 0.24 -13.12 -8.90
CA ILE A 4 -1.20 -13.19 -9.12
C ILE A 4 -1.89 -13.95 -7.97
N LEU A 5 -1.27 -15.03 -7.47
CA LEU A 5 -1.83 -15.82 -6.36
C LEU A 5 -1.93 -15.02 -5.03
N LEU A 6 -1.05 -14.03 -4.82
CA LEU A 6 -1.02 -13.22 -3.60
C LEU A 6 -2.16 -12.20 -3.54
N VAL A 7 -2.61 -11.71 -4.70
CA VAL A 7 -3.65 -10.69 -4.85
C VAL A 7 -5.04 -11.23 -4.51
N PHE A 8 -5.29 -12.53 -4.72
CA PHE A 8 -6.57 -13.18 -4.40
C PHE A 8 -7.05 -13.07 -2.98
N LEU A 9 -6.11 -12.94 -2.05
CA LEU A 9 -6.41 -12.97 -0.63
C LEU A 9 -6.72 -11.58 -0.07
N LEU A 10 -6.67 -10.52 -0.88
CA LEU A 10 -6.66 -9.14 -0.40
C LEU A 10 -7.85 -8.28 -0.84
N VAL A 11 -8.49 -8.55 -1.98
CA VAL A 11 -9.52 -7.64 -2.54
C VAL A 11 -10.76 -8.44 -2.95
N LYS A 12 -11.74 -8.54 -2.04
CA LYS A 12 -12.88 -9.49 -2.13
C LYS A 12 -12.44 -10.95 -2.30
N GLN A 13 -13.29 -11.91 -1.96
CA GLN A 13 -13.03 -13.30 -2.35
C GLN A 13 -13.20 -13.41 -3.86
N VAL A 14 -12.09 -13.25 -4.58
CA VAL A 14 -11.98 -13.56 -6.01
C VAL A 14 -11.45 -14.98 -6.16
N LYS A 15 -11.92 -15.69 -7.19
CA LYS A 15 -11.65 -17.12 -7.41
C LYS A 15 -10.36 -17.35 -8.19
N ASP A 16 -10.13 -16.56 -9.23
CA ASP A 16 -9.03 -16.65 -10.18
C ASP A 16 -8.69 -15.28 -10.84
N ALA A 17 -7.59 -15.26 -11.60
CA ALA A 17 -6.80 -14.04 -11.80
C ALA A 17 -7.50 -13.17 -12.82
N GLU A 18 -8.09 -13.89 -13.76
CA GLU A 18 -9.03 -13.49 -14.75
C GLU A 18 -10.18 -12.74 -14.09
N GLN A 19 -10.83 -13.30 -13.05
CA GLN A 19 -11.89 -12.60 -12.31
C GLN A 19 -11.38 -11.33 -11.63
N PHE A 20 -10.17 -11.34 -11.06
CA PHE A 20 -9.59 -10.14 -10.44
C PHE A 20 -9.34 -9.03 -11.47
N ILE A 21 -8.77 -9.38 -12.63
CA ILE A 21 -8.51 -8.46 -13.74
C ILE A 21 -9.83 -7.91 -14.31
N GLU A 22 -10.84 -8.77 -14.43
CA GLU A 22 -12.19 -8.39 -14.86
C GLU A 22 -12.81 -7.38 -13.90
N TYR A 23 -12.77 -7.63 -12.59
CA TYR A 23 -13.28 -6.72 -11.57
C TYR A 23 -12.53 -5.39 -11.51
N LEU A 24 -11.21 -5.40 -11.76
CA LEU A 24 -10.43 -4.17 -11.88
C LEU A 24 -10.70 -3.40 -13.17
N GLY A 25 -11.20 -4.06 -14.22
CA GLY A 25 -11.43 -3.46 -15.54
C GLY A 25 -10.14 -2.98 -16.23
N CYS A 26 -8.99 -3.55 -15.88
CA CYS A 26 -7.69 -3.07 -16.35
C CYS A 26 -7.16 -3.79 -17.60
N GLY A 27 -7.70 -4.98 -17.88
CA GLY A 27 -7.28 -5.86 -18.98
C GLY A 27 -5.86 -6.42 -18.79
N ASN A 28 -5.32 -7.03 -19.83
CA ASN A 28 -3.98 -7.62 -19.78
C ASN A 28 -2.89 -6.57 -20.10
N LYS A 29 -2.52 -5.76 -19.11
CA LYS A 29 -1.53 -4.68 -19.24
C LYS A 29 -0.45 -4.79 -18.17
N HIS A 30 0.75 -4.31 -18.47
CA HIS A 30 1.76 -4.05 -17.45
C HIS A 30 1.41 -2.75 -16.73
N LEU A 31 1.07 -2.84 -15.45
CA LEU A 31 0.63 -1.73 -14.62
C LEU A 31 1.55 -1.60 -13.42
N LYS A 32 1.70 -0.36 -12.94
CA LYS A 32 2.37 -0.08 -11.66
C LYS A 32 1.36 -0.10 -10.52
N VAL A 33 1.79 -0.54 -9.35
CA VAL A 33 0.96 -0.61 -8.14
C VAL A 33 1.43 0.42 -7.13
N VAL A 34 0.52 1.31 -6.72
CA VAL A 34 0.74 2.32 -5.70
C VAL A 34 -0.16 2.00 -4.50
N SER A 35 0.42 1.67 -3.36
CA SER A 35 -0.31 1.45 -2.11
C SER A 35 -0.15 2.64 -1.16
N ILE A 36 -1.10 2.81 -0.24
CA ILE A 36 -1.02 3.81 0.83
C ILE A 36 -1.20 3.15 2.20
N PHE A 37 -0.34 3.51 3.15
CA PHE A 37 -0.42 3.15 4.58
C PHE A 37 -0.56 4.42 5.42
N GLY A 38 -0.88 4.26 6.70
CA GLY A 38 -1.09 5.37 7.63
C GLY A 38 -2.14 5.06 8.68
N ASN A 39 -2.17 5.83 9.75
CA ASN A 39 -3.08 5.60 10.87
C ASN A 39 -4.54 5.77 10.42
N THR A 40 -5.47 5.25 11.23
CA THR A 40 -6.89 5.52 11.04
C THR A 40 -7.12 7.04 11.19
N GLY A 41 -7.92 7.63 10.29
CA GLY A 41 -8.18 9.07 10.29
C GLY A 41 -7.13 9.94 9.59
N ASP A 42 -6.02 9.38 9.09
CA ASP A 42 -5.01 10.15 8.35
C ASP A 42 -5.48 10.62 6.96
N GLY A 43 -6.67 10.21 6.48
CA GLY A 43 -7.20 10.64 5.20
C GLY A 43 -6.55 9.94 3.99
N LYS A 44 -6.25 8.63 4.12
CA LYS A 44 -5.66 7.80 3.06
C LYS A 44 -6.54 7.74 1.80
N SER A 45 -7.79 7.31 1.97
CA SER A 45 -8.81 7.22 0.91
C SER A 45 -9.02 8.60 0.24
N TYR A 46 -9.11 9.67 1.04
CA TYR A 46 -9.16 11.04 0.54
C TYR A 46 -7.93 11.39 -0.32
N THR A 47 -6.73 11.09 0.16
CA THR A 47 -5.47 11.34 -0.56
C THR A 47 -5.46 10.61 -1.91
N LEU A 48 -5.88 9.34 -1.95
CA LEU A 48 -5.93 8.56 -3.19
C LEU A 48 -6.94 9.16 -4.19
N ASN A 49 -8.15 9.47 -3.74
CA ASN A 49 -9.20 10.06 -4.57
C ASN A 49 -8.74 11.38 -5.21
N HIS A 50 -8.16 12.27 -4.42
CA HIS A 50 -7.71 13.58 -4.89
C HIS A 50 -6.46 13.51 -5.76
N THR A 51 -5.53 12.61 -5.46
CA THR A 51 -4.27 12.47 -6.21
C THR A 51 -4.47 11.75 -7.55
N PHE A 52 -5.26 10.67 -7.58
CA PHE A 52 -5.31 9.76 -8.73
C PHE A 52 -6.66 9.75 -9.46
N PHE A 53 -7.72 10.29 -8.85
CA PHE A 53 -9.09 10.22 -9.40
C PHE A 53 -9.77 11.59 -9.51
N ASN A 54 -8.99 12.68 -9.55
CA ASN A 54 -9.49 14.05 -9.69
C ASN A 54 -10.56 14.41 -8.63
N GLY A 55 -10.42 13.90 -7.41
CA GLY A 55 -11.36 14.12 -6.31
C GLY A 55 -12.64 13.27 -6.37
N LYS A 56 -12.78 12.37 -7.34
CA LYS A 56 -13.90 11.41 -7.37
C LYS A 56 -13.76 10.41 -6.22
N GLU A 57 -14.87 10.13 -5.55
CA GLU A 57 -14.92 9.18 -4.44
C GLU A 57 -14.90 7.72 -4.95
N VAL A 58 -13.70 7.25 -5.31
CA VAL A 58 -13.46 5.86 -5.71
C VAL A 58 -13.25 4.98 -4.48
N PHE A 59 -12.50 5.48 -3.51
CA PHE A 59 -12.41 4.93 -2.17
C PHE A 59 -13.35 5.70 -1.24
N GLN A 60 -14.20 4.99 -0.49
CA GLN A 60 -15.15 5.64 0.40
C GLN A 60 -14.42 6.46 1.46
N THR A 61 -14.92 7.67 1.70
CA THR A 61 -14.44 8.55 2.75
C THR A 61 -15.49 8.66 3.85
N SER A 62 -15.07 8.59 5.11
CA SER A 62 -15.95 8.81 6.25
C SER A 62 -15.31 9.83 7.19
N ALA A 63 -16.13 10.74 7.70
CA ALA A 63 -15.74 11.63 8.80
C ALA A 63 -15.72 10.91 10.15
N ALA A 64 -16.38 9.75 10.26
CA ALA A 64 -16.40 8.95 11.48
C ALA A 64 -15.15 8.05 11.56
N GLN A 65 -14.49 8.03 12.72
CA GLN A 65 -13.39 7.11 13.02
C GLN A 65 -13.88 5.69 13.39
N GLU A 66 -15.17 5.40 13.22
CA GLU A 66 -15.71 4.07 13.43
C GLU A 66 -15.28 3.16 12.28
N SER A 67 -14.19 2.42 12.48
CA SER A 67 -13.67 1.48 11.50
C SER A 67 -14.62 0.28 11.41
N CYS A 68 -15.48 0.28 10.39
CA CYS A 68 -16.34 -0.87 10.14
C CYS A 68 -15.70 -1.89 9.17
N THR A 69 -14.54 -1.62 8.58
CA THR A 69 -13.92 -2.54 7.62
C THR A 69 -12.41 -2.69 7.82
N VAL A 70 -11.93 -3.83 8.31
CA VAL A 70 -10.51 -4.19 8.18
C VAL A 70 -10.31 -4.77 6.79
N GLY A 71 -9.44 -4.17 5.97
CA GLY A 71 -9.28 -4.67 4.60
C GLY A 71 -8.28 -3.92 3.73
N VAL A 72 -8.24 -4.38 2.47
CA VAL A 72 -7.48 -3.79 1.38
C VAL A 72 -8.43 -3.62 0.19
N TRP A 73 -8.42 -2.44 -0.41
CA TRP A 73 -9.22 -2.12 -1.58
C TRP A 73 -8.30 -1.73 -2.72
N ALA A 74 -8.69 -2.07 -3.94
CA ALA A 74 -7.93 -1.71 -5.12
C ALA A 74 -8.84 -1.03 -6.14
N ALA A 75 -8.28 -0.05 -6.85
CA ALA A 75 -8.92 0.61 -7.97
C ALA A 75 -7.91 0.82 -9.10
N TYR A 76 -8.35 0.64 -10.33
CA TYR A 76 -7.56 0.96 -11.51
C TYR A 76 -7.73 2.43 -11.87
N CYS A 77 -6.63 3.15 -12.08
CA CYS A 77 -6.59 4.51 -12.59
C CYS A 77 -6.14 4.47 -14.07
N PRO A 78 -7.08 4.57 -15.04
CA PRO A 78 -6.76 4.40 -16.46
C PRO A 78 -5.89 5.52 -17.02
N SER A 79 -6.02 6.75 -16.51
CA SER A 79 -5.28 7.93 -17.00
C SER A 79 -3.78 7.81 -16.76
N LEU A 80 -3.37 7.10 -15.70
CA LEU A 80 -1.96 6.90 -15.34
C LEU A 80 -1.48 5.47 -15.59
N GLY A 81 -2.39 4.53 -15.88
CA GLY A 81 -2.03 3.12 -16.06
C GLY A 81 -1.52 2.47 -14.77
N ILE A 82 -2.14 2.80 -13.63
CA ILE A 82 -1.73 2.29 -12.31
C ILE A 82 -2.90 1.64 -11.58
N ILE A 83 -2.58 0.72 -10.67
CA ILE A 83 -3.52 0.23 -9.65
C ILE A 83 -3.19 0.93 -8.34
N THR A 84 -4.18 1.58 -7.75
CA THR A 84 -4.07 2.18 -6.42
C THR A 84 -4.64 1.23 -5.38
N ILE A 85 -3.95 1.06 -4.25
CA ILE A 85 -4.36 0.21 -3.15
C ILE A 85 -4.56 1.05 -1.89
N ASP A 86 -5.79 1.08 -1.39
CA ASP A 86 -6.13 1.64 -0.09
C ASP A 86 -6.14 0.57 0.98
N THR A 87 -5.78 0.97 2.20
CA THR A 87 -5.57 0.05 3.29
C THR A 87 -6.21 0.55 4.56
N GLU A 88 -6.95 -0.31 5.25
CA GLU A 88 -7.59 0.06 6.51
C GLU A 88 -7.18 -0.91 7.63
N GLY A 89 -6.89 -0.37 8.81
CA GLY A 89 -6.61 -1.17 10.00
C GLY A 89 -5.20 -1.76 10.13
N PHE A 90 -4.23 -1.36 9.29
CA PHE A 90 -2.84 -1.84 9.42
C PHE A 90 -2.17 -1.43 10.73
N LEU A 91 -2.40 -0.20 11.18
CA LEU A 91 -1.75 0.39 12.37
C LEU A 91 -2.68 0.45 13.60
N GLY A 92 -3.92 -0.07 13.52
CA GLY A 92 -4.96 0.02 14.57
C GLY A 92 -5.17 -1.24 15.44
N GLN A 93 -6.09 -1.16 16.42
CA GLN A 93 -6.38 -2.17 17.47
C GLN A 93 -7.11 -3.44 16.98
N ALA A 94 -6.67 -4.08 15.90
CA ALA A 94 -7.18 -5.41 15.55
C ALA A 94 -6.57 -6.50 16.48
N SER A 95 -7.42 -7.43 16.94
CA SER A 95 -7.14 -8.47 17.96
C SER A 95 -6.01 -9.46 17.64
N ASN A 96 -5.39 -9.42 16.44
CA ASN A 96 -4.32 -10.34 16.07
C ASN A 96 -3.18 -9.65 15.29
N PRO A 97 -2.03 -9.36 15.94
CA PRO A 97 -0.84 -8.77 15.32
C PRO A 97 -0.30 -9.55 14.12
N ASN A 98 -0.35 -10.89 14.16
CA ASN A 98 0.16 -11.73 13.08
C ASN A 98 -0.67 -11.59 11.79
N LYS A 99 -1.97 -11.34 11.89
CA LYS A 99 -2.82 -11.07 10.71
C LYS A 99 -2.41 -9.76 10.03
N ARG A 100 -2.13 -8.71 10.82
CA ARG A 100 -1.68 -7.40 10.32
C ARG A 100 -0.34 -7.51 9.60
N ALA A 101 0.64 -8.13 10.24
CA ALA A 101 1.97 -8.34 9.65
C ALA A 101 1.90 -9.10 8.31
N ARG A 102 1.13 -10.20 8.25
CA ARG A 102 0.95 -10.95 7.00
C ARG A 102 0.28 -10.12 5.91
N MET A 103 -0.73 -9.33 6.24
CA MET A 103 -1.41 -8.48 5.26
C MET A 103 -0.46 -7.39 4.74
N LEU A 104 0.38 -6.82 5.62
CA LEU A 104 1.35 -5.78 5.25
C LEU A 104 2.37 -6.35 4.27
N LEU A 105 2.96 -7.50 4.59
CA LEU A 105 3.92 -8.17 3.73
C LEU A 105 3.35 -8.48 2.34
N LYS A 106 2.08 -8.86 2.27
CA LYS A 106 1.44 -9.09 0.96
C LYS A 106 1.26 -7.82 0.16
N VAL A 107 0.84 -6.72 0.78
CA VAL A 107 0.71 -5.43 0.07
C VAL A 107 2.09 -4.93 -0.38
N LEU A 108 3.13 -5.05 0.47
CA LEU A 108 4.50 -4.71 0.09
C LEU A 108 4.99 -5.52 -1.12
N ALA A 109 4.73 -6.83 -1.15
CA ALA A 109 5.17 -7.73 -2.22
C ALA A 109 4.55 -7.44 -3.59
N ILE A 110 3.40 -6.77 -3.63
CA ILE A 110 2.73 -6.42 -4.89
C ILE A 110 2.85 -4.94 -5.24
N SER A 111 3.47 -4.13 -4.38
CA SER A 111 3.59 -2.68 -4.58
C SER A 111 4.87 -2.34 -5.32
N ASP A 112 4.80 -1.40 -6.26
CA ASP A 112 5.99 -0.71 -6.77
C ASP A 112 6.32 0.51 -5.89
N ILE A 113 5.28 1.21 -5.43
CA ILE A 113 5.37 2.39 -4.58
C ILE A 113 4.44 2.23 -3.38
N VAL A 114 4.94 2.62 -2.21
CA VAL A 114 4.19 2.71 -0.97
C VAL A 114 4.20 4.16 -0.51
N ILE A 115 3.03 4.74 -0.30
CA ILE A 115 2.86 6.06 0.32
C ILE A 115 2.58 5.83 1.80
N TYR A 116 3.49 6.23 2.68
CA TYR A 116 3.19 6.31 4.11
C TYR A 116 2.58 7.67 4.42
N ARG A 117 1.26 7.71 4.57
CA ARG A 117 0.51 8.89 4.95
C ARG A 117 0.64 9.08 6.48
N THR A 118 1.09 10.25 6.93
CA THR A 118 0.96 10.67 8.35
C THR A 118 0.53 12.12 8.52
N ARG A 119 -0.48 12.35 9.38
CA ARG A 119 -0.92 13.68 9.80
C ARG A 119 -0.42 13.99 11.21
N ALA A 120 0.60 14.83 11.33
CA ALA A 120 1.22 15.15 12.61
C ALA A 120 1.97 16.49 12.54
N GLU A 121 2.29 17.09 13.68
CA GLU A 121 3.18 18.26 13.72
C GLU A 121 4.60 17.89 13.24
N ARG A 122 5.10 16.72 13.66
CA ARG A 122 6.43 16.21 13.35
C ARG A 122 6.38 14.71 13.04
N LEU A 123 7.37 14.22 12.31
CA LEU A 123 7.55 12.79 12.08
C LEU A 123 7.99 12.11 13.38
N HIS A 124 7.26 11.10 13.82
CA HIS A 124 7.57 10.36 15.04
C HIS A 124 8.53 9.20 14.76
N ASN A 125 9.41 8.89 15.72
CA ASN A 125 10.34 7.77 15.62
C ASN A 125 9.63 6.44 15.35
N ASP A 126 8.44 6.26 15.93
CA ASP A 126 7.62 5.04 15.76
C ASP A 126 7.29 4.74 14.29
N MET A 127 7.15 5.78 13.44
CA MET A 127 6.99 5.59 12.00
C MET A 127 8.22 4.95 11.38
N PHE A 128 9.41 5.45 11.70
CA PHE A 128 10.67 4.92 11.17
C PHE A 128 10.93 3.51 11.70
N SER A 129 10.62 3.24 12.97
CA SER A 129 10.68 1.89 13.54
C SER A 129 9.72 0.95 12.81
N PHE A 130 8.47 1.36 12.57
CA PHE A 130 7.51 0.57 11.82
C PHE A 130 8.00 0.25 10.39
N LEU A 131 8.51 1.24 9.67
CA LEU A 131 9.02 1.04 8.31
C LEU A 131 10.27 0.13 8.30
N GLY A 132 11.15 0.28 9.30
CA GLY A 132 12.32 -0.58 9.49
C GLY A 132 11.93 -2.04 9.76
N ASP A 133 11.00 -2.25 10.69
CA ASP A 133 10.48 -3.58 11.04
C ASP A 133 9.79 -4.24 9.84
N ALA A 134 9.00 -3.47 9.08
CA ALA A 134 8.35 -3.93 7.87
C ALA A 134 9.37 -4.34 6.79
N SER A 135 10.42 -3.54 6.58
CA SER A 135 11.49 -3.84 5.63
C SER A 135 12.28 -5.10 6.00
N ALA A 136 12.62 -5.24 7.29
CA ALA A 136 13.30 -6.43 7.80
C ALA A 136 12.43 -7.69 7.66
N ALA A 137 11.14 -7.59 8.01
CA ALA A 137 10.19 -8.69 7.86
C ALA A 137 9.98 -9.07 6.38
N TYR A 138 9.91 -8.09 5.48
CA TYR A 138 9.79 -8.32 4.04
C TYR A 138 10.98 -9.08 3.48
N THR A 139 12.18 -8.59 3.74
CA THR A 139 13.43 -9.21 3.26
C THR A 139 13.58 -10.62 3.83
N LYS A 140 13.27 -10.82 5.12
CA LYS A 140 13.33 -12.14 5.74
C LYS A 140 12.31 -13.11 5.17
N HIS A 141 11.09 -12.65 4.87
CA HIS A 141 10.01 -13.52 4.43
C HIS A 141 10.15 -13.94 2.96
N PHE A 142 10.64 -13.04 2.12
CA PHE A 142 10.76 -13.25 0.68
C PHE A 142 12.21 -13.43 0.22
N SER A 143 13.14 -13.80 1.12
CA SER A 143 14.58 -13.82 0.80
C SER A 143 14.88 -14.67 -0.43
N GLN A 144 14.30 -15.87 -0.51
CA GLN A 144 14.50 -16.78 -1.63
C GLN A 144 13.97 -16.18 -2.94
N GLU A 145 12.73 -15.65 -2.93
CA GLU A 145 12.12 -15.07 -4.12
C GLU A 145 12.85 -13.81 -4.60
N LEU A 146 13.37 -13.01 -3.66
CA LEU A 146 14.18 -11.82 -3.94
C LEU A 146 15.54 -12.21 -4.51
N GLU A 147 16.21 -13.25 -3.99
CA GLU A 147 17.47 -13.77 -4.54
C GLU A 147 17.30 -14.25 -5.98
N GLU A 148 16.24 -15.02 -6.24
CA GLU A 148 15.91 -15.47 -7.59
C GLU A 148 15.58 -14.29 -8.52
N ALA A 149 14.88 -13.27 -8.03
CA ALA A 149 14.57 -12.07 -8.80
C ALA A 149 15.82 -11.24 -9.11
N CYS A 150 16.74 -11.06 -8.14
CA CYS A 150 18.03 -10.42 -8.34
C CYS A 150 18.83 -11.13 -9.44
N ALA A 151 18.91 -12.46 -9.38
CA ALA A 151 19.61 -13.26 -10.38
C ALA A 151 19.00 -13.11 -11.79
N ARG A 152 17.66 -13.10 -11.89
CA ARG A 152 16.96 -12.90 -13.18
C ARG A 152 17.10 -11.49 -13.74
N CYS A 153 17.10 -10.48 -12.88
CA CYS A 153 17.14 -9.07 -13.27
C CYS A 153 18.56 -8.49 -13.37
N ASN A 154 19.59 -9.30 -13.07
CA ASN A 154 20.99 -8.90 -13.04
C ASN A 154 21.23 -7.63 -12.21
N VAL A 155 20.57 -7.56 -11.05
CA VAL A 155 20.67 -6.43 -10.11
C VAL A 155 21.75 -6.73 -9.09
N ASP A 156 22.84 -5.97 -9.14
CA ASP A 156 23.90 -6.00 -8.13
C ASP A 156 23.51 -5.14 -6.92
N GLY A 157 23.51 -5.72 -5.73
CA GLY A 157 23.26 -5.00 -4.47
C GLY A 157 22.48 -5.81 -3.43
N PRO A 158 22.13 -5.20 -2.28
CA PRO A 158 21.33 -5.86 -1.26
C PRO A 158 19.91 -6.16 -1.76
N LEU A 159 19.32 -7.28 -1.31
CA LEU A 159 17.96 -7.71 -1.65
C LEU A 159 16.89 -6.64 -1.33
N SER A 160 17.17 -5.73 -0.41
CA SER A 160 16.29 -4.63 -0.05
C SER A 160 16.01 -3.65 -1.19
N ILE A 161 16.83 -3.63 -2.25
CA ILE A 161 16.60 -2.81 -3.45
C ILE A 161 15.35 -3.27 -4.22
N LEU A 162 14.98 -4.55 -4.11
CA LEU A 162 13.82 -5.13 -4.79
C LEU A 162 12.49 -4.91 -4.03
N GLY A 163 12.51 -4.17 -2.92
CA GLY A 163 11.29 -3.73 -2.25
C GLY A 163 10.62 -2.54 -2.96
N PRO A 164 9.39 -2.19 -2.55
CA PRO A 164 8.72 -0.99 -3.06
C PRO A 164 9.48 0.28 -2.65
N ALA A 165 9.43 1.30 -3.51
CA ALA A 165 9.87 2.63 -3.14
C ALA A 165 8.91 3.22 -2.09
N VAL A 166 9.44 3.80 -1.01
CA VAL A 166 8.62 4.39 0.06
C VAL A 166 8.62 5.91 -0.03
N ILE A 167 7.44 6.51 -0.11
CA ILE A 167 7.20 7.95 -0.07
C ILE A 167 6.52 8.29 1.25
N ILE A 168 7.14 9.14 2.07
CA ILE A 168 6.49 9.66 3.28
C ILE A 168 5.69 10.90 2.90
N PHE A 169 4.36 10.81 2.97
CA PHE A 169 3.48 11.94 2.78
C PHE A 169 3.04 12.51 4.14
N HIS A 170 3.79 13.52 4.58
CA HIS A 170 3.56 14.25 5.82
C HIS A 170 2.70 15.50 5.56
N GLU A 171 1.51 15.54 6.16
CA GLU A 171 0.73 16.78 6.25
C GLU A 171 0.96 17.34 7.64
N THR A 172 1.61 18.49 7.70
CA THR A 172 1.87 19.19 8.93
C THR A 172 0.58 19.80 9.46
N GLN A 173 0.34 19.64 10.76
CA GLN A 173 -0.75 20.32 11.46
C GLN A 173 -0.23 21.62 12.08
N TYR A 174 -1.10 22.63 12.16
CA TYR A 174 -0.81 23.91 12.82
C TYR A 174 0.39 24.68 12.26
N THR A 175 0.78 24.39 11.01
CA THR A 175 1.78 25.17 10.29
C THR A 175 1.08 26.22 9.44
N GLU A 176 1.45 27.48 9.63
CA GLU A 176 1.10 28.51 8.66
C GLU A 176 1.85 28.22 7.35
N VAL A 177 1.16 28.39 6.22
CA VAL A 177 1.84 28.44 4.93
C VAL A 177 2.86 29.57 5.00
N LEU A 178 4.09 29.31 4.57
CA LEU A 178 5.09 30.35 4.37
C LEU A 178 4.47 31.46 3.52
N SER A 179 4.12 32.57 4.16
CA SER A 179 3.60 33.75 3.48
C SER A 179 4.68 34.25 2.53
N LYS A 180 4.32 34.41 1.25
CA LYS A 180 5.21 35.00 0.24
C LYS A 180 5.51 36.46 0.52
#